data_AF-A0A5D0SHY3-F1
#
_entry.id   AF-A0A5D0SHY3-F1
#
_cell.length_a   1.000
_cell.length_b   1.000
_cell.length_c   1.000
_cell.angle_alpha   90.00
_cell.angle_beta   90.00
_cell.angle_gamma   90.00
#
_symmetry.space_group_name_H-M   'P 1'
#
loop_
_entity.id
_entity.type
_entity.pdbx_description
1 polymer ?
#
loop_
_entity_poly.entity_id
_entity_poly.type
_entity_poly.pdbx_seq_one_letter_code
_entity_poly.pdbx_strand_id
1 'polypeptide(L)' 'MSVISSALFIVAIVFFIVSIVTFEIGTKKVKEKKAHKKYDKIGFRLLYISILFAGISILFAII' A
#
# COMPACT_ATOMS: atom_id res chain seq x y z
N MET A 1 23.75 -1.97 -6.49
CA MET A 1 22.34 -2.23 -6.88
C MET A 1 21.57 -2.97 -5.79
N SER A 2 22.09 -4.10 -5.27
CA SER A 2 21.42 -4.89 -4.21
C SER A 2 20.93 -4.09 -2.99
N VAL A 3 21.80 -3.28 -2.35
CA VAL A 3 21.42 -2.52 -1.13
C VAL A 3 20.28 -1.52 -1.38
N ILE A 4 20.25 -0.89 -2.55
CA ILE A 4 19.21 0.08 -2.93
C ILE A 4 17.88 -0.65 -3.18
N SER A 5 17.93 -1.79 -3.88
CA SER A 5 16.74 -2.63 -4.10
C SER A 5 16.16 -3.14 -2.78
N SER A 6 17.00 -3.60 -1.85
CA SER A 6 16.57 -4.04 -0.50
C SER A 6 15.95 -2.89 0.30
N ALA A 7 16.53 -1.69 0.26
CA ALA A 7 15.96 -0.52 0.92
C ALA A 7 14.58 -0.14 0.35
N LEU A 8 14.44 -0.15 -0.99
CA LEU A 8 13.16 0.09 -1.66
C LEU A 8 12.11 -0.98 -1.32
N PHE A 9 12.54 -2.24 -1.19
CA PHE A 9 11.66 -3.34 -0.82
C PHE A 9 11.12 -3.19 0.60
N ILE A 10 11.98 -2.81 1.55
CA ILE A 10 11.58 -2.54 2.94
C ILE A 10 10.57 -1.39 2.99
N VAL A 11 10.83 -0.30 2.25
CA VAL A 11 9.89 0.83 2.15
C VAL A 11 8.54 0.37 1.57
N ALA A 12 8.55 -0.49 0.54
CA ALA A 12 7.32 -1.04 -0.04
C ALA A 12 6.51 -1.86 0.99
N ILE A 13 7.17 -2.68 1.81
CA ILE A 13 6.52 -3.46 2.88
C ILE A 13 5.86 -2.53 3.90
N VAL A 14 6.57 -1.50 4.36
CA VAL A 14 6.02 -0.54 5.34
C VAL A 14 4.78 0.15 4.78
N PHE A 15 4.83 0.63 3.54
CA PHE A 15 3.68 1.24 2.88
C PHE A 15 2.52 0.26 2.66
N PHE A 16 2.81 -1.00 2.37
CA PHE A 16 1.80 -2.05 2.23
C PHE A 16 1.06 -2.31 3.55
N ILE A 17 1.79 -2.40 4.67
CA ILE A 17 1.19 -2.57 6.00
C ILE A 17 0.33 -1.34 6.35
N VAL A 18 0.85 -0.12 6.14
CA VAL A 18 0.10 1.12 6.39
C VAL A 18 -1.18 1.18 5.53
N SER A 19 -1.12 0.70 4.28
CA SER A 19 -2.28 0.58 3.41
C SER A 19 -3.34 -0.35 3.98
N ILE A 20 -2.95 -1.54 4.46
CA ILE A 20 -3.87 -2.51 5.10
C ILE A 20 -4.53 -1.89 6.33
N VAL A 21 -3.77 -1.26 7.22
CA VAL A 21 -4.32 -0.63 8.43
C VAL A 21 -5.30 0.49 8.06
N THR A 22 -4.96 1.29 7.05
CA THR A 22 -5.83 2.36 6.56
C THR A 22 -7.14 1.78 6.02
N PHE A 23 -7.07 0.72 5.21
CA PHE A 23 -8.25 0.01 4.73
C PHE A 23 -9.09 -0.57 5.86
N GLU A 24 -8.47 -1.15 6.89
CA GLU A 24 -9.20 -1.71 8.02
C GLU A 24 -9.95 -0.62 8.79
N ILE A 25 -9.32 0.54 9.02
CA ILE A 25 -9.94 1.70 9.68
C ILE A 25 -11.07 2.29 8.80
N GLY A 26 -10.82 2.46 7.50
CA GLY A 26 -11.80 2.98 6.56
C GLY A 26 -13.01 2.07 6.41
N THR A 27 -12.79 0.76 6.32
CA THR A 27 -13.88 -0.24 6.23
C THR A 27 -14.67 -0.35 7.52
N LYS A 28 -14.04 -0.28 8.71
CA LYS A 28 -14.74 -0.21 10.01
C LYS A 28 -15.64 1.03 10.09
N LYS A 29 -15.14 2.21 9.70
CA LYS A 29 -15.92 3.46 9.66
C LYS A 29 -17.09 3.42 8.66
N VAL A 30 -16.93 2.72 7.54
CA VAL A 30 -18.00 2.52 6.53
C VAL A 30 -19.00 1.46 6.96
N LYS A 31 -18.63 0.52 7.85
CA LYS A 31 -19.57 -0.47 8.42
C LYS A 31 -20.51 0.16 9.45
N GLU A 32 -20.03 1.12 10.25
CA GLU A 32 -20.83 1.81 11.27
C GLU A 32 -21.83 2.81 10.68
N LYS A 33 -21.44 3.53 9.61
CA LYS A 33 -22.37 4.39 8.88
C LYS A 33 -22.94 3.58 7.73
N LYS A 34 -24.24 3.24 7.73
CA LYS A 34 -25.02 2.68 6.60
C LYS A 34 -25.04 3.60 5.36
N ALA A 35 -23.93 4.24 5.04
CA ALA A 35 -23.75 5.17 3.95
C ALA A 35 -23.20 4.40 2.75
N HIS A 36 -23.97 4.39 1.67
CA HIS A 36 -23.63 3.82 0.38
C HIS A 36 -22.14 3.99 0.01
N LYS A 37 -21.43 2.85 -0.05
CA LYS A 37 -20.26 2.57 -0.91
C LYS A 37 -19.30 3.74 -1.17
N LYS A 38 -18.90 4.52 -0.16
CA LYS A 38 -17.68 5.34 -0.28
C LYS A 38 -16.50 4.41 -0.04
N TYR A 39 -16.02 3.81 -1.13
CA TYR A 39 -14.75 3.09 -1.16
C TYR A 39 -13.66 3.95 -0.52
N ASP A 40 -12.82 3.33 0.31
CA ASP A 40 -11.71 4.02 0.95
C ASP A 40 -10.64 4.38 -0.10
N LYS A 41 -10.84 5.54 -0.74
CA LYS A 41 -9.95 6.09 -1.78
C LYS A 41 -8.52 6.28 -1.25
N ILE A 42 -8.35 6.48 0.05
CA ILE A 42 -7.04 6.73 0.66
C ILE A 42 -6.27 5.42 0.79
N GLY A 43 -6.89 4.38 1.35
CA GLY A 43 -6.31 3.02 1.37
C GLY A 43 -5.95 2.52 -0.03
N PHE A 44 -6.82 2.76 -1.02
CA PHE A 44 -6.56 2.34 -2.40
C PHE A 44 -5.39 3.08 -3.05
N ARG A 45 -5.21 4.38 -2.76
CA ARG A 45 -4.05 5.15 -3.20
C ARG A 45 -2.75 4.63 -2.57
N LEU A 46 -2.78 4.34 -1.27
CA LEU A 46 -1.62 3.78 -0.54
C LEU A 46 -1.24 2.40 -1.07
N LEU A 47 -2.23 1.55 -1.39
CA LEU A 47 -2.01 0.25 -2.00
C LEU A 47 -1.32 0.37 -3.35
N TYR A 48 -1.83 1.25 -4.22
CA TYR A 48 -1.27 1.49 -5.55
C TYR A 48 0.19 1.97 -5.46
N ILE A 49 0.48 2.89 -4.54
CA ILE A 49 1.85 3.36 -4.28
C ILE A 49 2.74 2.20 -3.81
N SER A 50 2.26 1.33 -2.90
CA SER A 50 3.06 0.19 -2.44
C SER A 50 3.37 -0.82 -3.56
N ILE A 51 2.41 -1.09 -4.45
CA ILE A 51 2.58 -1.98 -5.60
C ILE A 51 3.61 -1.39 -6.58
N LEU A 52 3.55 -0.08 -6.78
CA LEU A 52 4.45 0.64 -7.69
C LEU A 52 5.90 0.61 -7.17
N PHE A 53 6.10 0.85 -5.87
CA PHE A 53 7.42 0.72 -5.23
C PHE A 53 7.94 -0.72 -5.21
N ALA A 54 7.07 -1.71 -4.95
CA ALA A 54 7.45 -3.12 -5.02
C ALA A 54 7.87 -3.55 -6.43
N GLY A 55 7.12 -3.12 -7.46
CA GLY A 55 7.46 -3.38 -8.87
C GLY A 55 8.79 -2.76 -9.29
N ILE A 56 9.04 -1.50 -8.89
CA ILE A 56 10.33 -0.83 -9.14
C ILE A 56 11.47 -1.56 -8.41
N SER A 57 11.26 -1.99 -7.17
CA SER A 57 12.26 -2.75 -6.40
C SER A 57 12.65 -4.06 -7.11
N ILE A 58 11.67 -4.78 -7.67
CA ILE A 58 11.89 -6.02 -8.44
C ILE A 58 12.63 -5.72 -9.76
N LEU A 59 12.25 -4.68 -10.49
CA LEU A 59 12.96 -4.27 -11.71
C LEU A 59 14.44 -3.97 -11.44
N PHE A 60 14.74 -3.25 -10.35
CA PHE A 60 16.12 -2.99 -9.90
C PHE A 60 16.84 -4.20 -9.30
N ALA A 61 16.12 -5.28 -8.99
CA ALA A 61 16.72 -6.53 -8.52
C ALA A 61 17.11 -7.46 -9.68
N ILE A 62 16.41 -7.35 -10.82
CA ILE A 62 16.60 -8.18 -12.02
C ILE A 62 17.62 -7.55 -12.98
N ILE A 63 17.68 -6.21 -13.04
CA ILE A 63 18.69 -5.43 -13.78
C ILE A 63 19.97 -5.32 -12.96
#